data_AF-A0A7J9AXF1-F1
#
_entry.id   AF-A0A7J9AXF1-F1
#
_cell.length_a   1.000
_cell.length_b   1.000
_cell.length_c   1.000
_cell.angle_alpha   90.00
_cell.angle_beta   90.00
_cell.angle_gamma   90.00
#
_symmetry.space_group_name_H-M   'P 1'
#
loop_
_entity.id
_entity.type
_entity.pdbx_description
1 polymer ?
#
loop_
_entity_poly.entity_id
_entity_poly.type
_entity_poly.pdbx_seq_one_letter_code
_entity_poly.pdbx_strand_id
1 'polypeptide(L)'
;MASLTSISQSHTLLKKPNFTPSIPHNLSSSFTPRDFLFSKTQSLKLPQMASRSYVVSASTTETPRKRYPGEAKGFVEEMRFVAMKLHTKEQAKEGEKEVKQPEEHSVRKWEPSIDGYLKFLVDSKLVYDTLESIIDKAAFPIYAEFRNTGLERSEKLAKDLQWFEEQGYAIPKPSSPGITYAEYLKEISDKDPQAFICHFYNTYFAHSAGGRMIGKKVAQQILNNRELEFYKWDGDLSQLLQNVRDKLNKVAESWTRDEKNHCLEETEKSFKHSGEILRLILS
;
A
#
# COMPACT_ATOMS: atom_id res chain seq x y z
N MET A 1 13.82 -68.62 -12.07
CA MET A 1 15.29 -68.46 -12.03
C MET A 1 15.53 -66.99 -11.72
N ALA A 2 16.02 -66.57 -10.54
CA ALA A 2 17.36 -66.81 -9.97
C ALA A 2 18.45 -66.05 -10.78
N SER A 3 19.29 -65.14 -10.24
CA SER A 3 19.46 -64.63 -8.86
C SER A 3 20.15 -63.25 -8.80
N LEU A 4 19.78 -62.45 -7.78
CA LEU A 4 20.59 -61.64 -6.83
C LEU A 4 22.08 -61.36 -7.17
N THR A 5 22.57 -60.11 -7.16
CA THR A 5 23.28 -59.42 -6.02
C THR A 5 23.89 -58.06 -6.51
N SER A 6 24.36 -57.08 -5.72
CA SER A 6 24.15 -56.68 -4.31
C SER A 6 24.70 -55.25 -4.00
N ILE A 7 23.93 -54.45 -3.26
CA ILE A 7 24.25 -53.38 -2.25
C ILE A 7 25.56 -52.55 -2.35
N SER A 8 25.43 -51.22 -2.28
CA SER A 8 26.28 -50.37 -1.42
C SER A 8 25.50 -49.15 -0.88
N GLN A 9 25.46 -49.01 0.45
CA GLN A 9 24.93 -47.83 1.17
C GLN A 9 26.08 -47.12 1.89
N SER A 10 26.11 -45.80 1.83
CA SER A 10 27.10 -44.98 2.57
C SER A 10 26.39 -44.03 3.53
N HIS A 11 26.26 -44.45 4.78
CA HIS A 11 25.87 -43.56 5.88
C HIS A 11 27.12 -42.83 6.42
N THR A 12 27.08 -41.50 6.49
CA THR A 12 28.00 -40.71 7.34
C THR A 12 27.21 -39.78 8.25
N LEU A 13 27.05 -40.23 9.50
CA LEU A 13 26.62 -39.41 10.62
C LEU A 13 27.71 -38.39 10.97
N LEU A 14 27.35 -37.12 11.15
CA LEU A 14 28.14 -36.18 11.96
C LEU A 14 27.24 -35.15 12.66
N LYS A 15 27.69 -34.69 13.83
CA LYS A 15 26.84 -34.22 14.93
C LYS A 15 26.51 -32.72 14.85
N LYS A 16 25.30 -32.36 15.27
CA LYS A 16 24.96 -30.99 15.71
C LYS A 16 25.63 -30.68 17.05
N PRO A 17 26.20 -29.48 17.25
CA PRO A 17 26.36 -28.88 18.57
C PRO A 17 25.18 -27.94 18.87
N ASN A 18 24.52 -28.13 20.01
CA ASN A 18 23.60 -27.13 20.57
C ASN A 18 24.43 -26.06 21.28
N PHE A 19 24.20 -24.78 20.99
CA PHE A 19 24.68 -23.67 21.82
C PHE A 19 23.56 -22.65 22.05
N THR A 20 23.12 -22.57 23.30
CA THR A 20 22.26 -21.53 23.86
C THR A 20 23.11 -20.38 24.40
N PRO A 21 22.89 -19.12 24.00
CA PRO A 21 23.39 -17.95 24.72
C PRO A 21 22.44 -17.58 25.87
N SER A 22 22.99 -17.39 27.06
CA SER A 22 22.28 -16.90 28.25
C SER A 22 22.06 -15.37 28.21
N ILE A 23 21.00 -14.92 28.88
CA ILE A 23 20.71 -13.51 29.14
C ILE A 23 21.70 -12.96 30.19
N PRO A 24 22.30 -11.78 29.98
CA PRO A 24 22.84 -10.94 31.05
C PRO A 24 21.88 -9.77 31.38
N HIS A 25 21.81 -9.41 32.65
CA HIS A 25 20.98 -8.32 33.17
C HIS A 25 21.60 -6.93 32.96
N ASN A 26 20.73 -5.91 33.00
CA ASN A 26 20.94 -4.55 33.53
C ASN A 26 22.37 -3.98 33.54
N LEU A 27 22.59 -2.94 32.72
CA LEU A 27 23.55 -1.88 33.03
C LEU A 27 22.84 -0.51 32.99
N SER A 28 22.41 -0.07 34.17
CA SER A 28 22.07 1.31 34.45
C SER A 28 23.35 2.15 34.39
N SER A 29 23.40 3.16 33.52
CA SER A 29 24.46 4.17 33.52
C SER A 29 23.92 5.49 34.05
N SER A 30 24.11 5.71 35.35
CA SER A 30 23.94 7.00 35.98
C SER A 30 25.27 7.76 35.94
N PHE A 31 25.34 8.86 35.20
CA PHE A 31 26.43 9.82 35.31
C PHE A 31 25.90 11.19 35.77
N THR A 32 26.56 11.73 36.79
CA THR A 32 26.15 12.93 37.51
C THR A 32 26.57 14.23 36.83
N PRO A 33 25.85 15.35 37.06
CA PRO A 33 26.30 16.67 36.61
C PRO A 33 27.58 17.10 37.34
N ARG A 34 28.40 17.92 36.68
CA ARG A 34 29.62 18.50 37.25
C ARG A 34 29.35 19.96 37.63
N ASP A 35 29.38 20.25 38.92
CA ASP A 35 29.26 21.62 39.43
C ASP A 35 30.46 22.50 38.98
N PHE A 36 30.17 23.77 38.70
CA PHE A 36 31.17 24.83 38.68
C PHE A 36 30.70 26.00 39.54
N LEU A 37 31.56 26.40 40.47
CA LEU A 37 31.28 27.45 41.46
C LEU A 37 31.50 28.86 40.90
N PHE A 38 30.56 29.74 41.25
CA PHE A 38 30.69 31.17 41.51
C PHE A 38 31.87 31.96 40.90
N SER A 39 31.51 33.00 40.14
CA SER A 39 32.14 34.32 40.31
C SER A 39 31.05 35.38 40.53
N LYS A 40 31.35 36.35 41.39
CA LYS A 40 30.39 37.32 41.94
C LYS A 40 30.92 38.72 41.67
N THR A 41 30.20 39.50 40.87
CA THR A 41 30.43 40.94 40.72
C THR A 41 29.12 41.71 40.96
N GLN A 42 29.16 42.66 41.89
CA GLN A 42 28.07 43.59 42.17
C GLN A 42 28.38 44.93 41.50
N SER A 43 27.40 45.55 40.85
CA SER A 43 27.41 46.98 40.58
C SER A 43 26.01 47.60 40.70
N LEU A 44 25.84 48.35 41.79
CA LEU A 44 25.06 49.58 41.95
C LEU A 44 23.80 49.82 41.08
N LYS A 45 22.65 49.93 41.75
CA LYS A 45 21.41 50.54 41.20
C LYS A 45 21.39 52.05 41.47
N LEU A 46 20.86 52.83 40.52
CA LEU A 46 20.14 54.10 40.78
C LEU A 46 18.86 54.15 39.90
N PRO A 47 17.84 54.98 40.21
CA PRO A 47 16.46 54.78 39.71
C PRO A 47 15.98 55.78 38.63
N GLN A 48 14.77 55.51 38.12
CA GLN A 48 13.90 56.34 37.25
C GLN A 48 14.37 56.55 35.79
N MET A 49 13.50 56.76 34.80
CA MET A 49 12.03 56.97 34.80
C MET A 49 11.35 56.17 33.67
N ALA A 50 10.03 55.97 33.72
CA ALA A 50 9.30 55.17 32.74
C ALA A 50 8.97 55.94 31.44
N SER A 51 9.22 55.33 30.29
CA SER A 51 8.57 55.67 29.01
C SER A 51 7.90 54.41 28.44
N ARG A 52 6.56 54.44 28.34
CA ARG A 52 5.76 53.35 27.75
C ARG A 52 5.73 53.51 26.22
N SER A 53 6.69 52.91 25.52
CA SER A 53 6.52 52.60 24.10
C SER A 53 5.69 51.33 23.97
N TYR A 54 4.39 51.48 23.68
CA TYR A 54 3.54 50.34 23.30
C TYR A 54 3.92 49.87 21.89
N VAL A 55 4.88 48.95 21.81
CA VAL A 55 5.03 48.10 20.63
C VAL A 55 3.86 47.11 20.65
N VAL A 56 2.84 47.38 19.84
CA VAL A 56 1.78 46.42 19.58
C VAL A 56 2.39 45.30 18.75
N SER A 57 2.95 44.30 19.43
CA SER A 57 3.30 43.04 18.81
C SER A 57 1.98 42.37 18.40
N ALA A 58 1.63 42.52 17.12
CA ALA A 58 0.50 41.82 16.53
C ALA A 58 0.85 40.33 16.47
N SER A 59 0.63 39.62 17.58
CA SER A 59 0.56 38.16 17.56
C SER A 59 -0.60 37.79 16.66
N THR A 60 -0.32 37.44 15.41
CA THR A 60 -1.23 36.68 14.57
C THR A 60 -1.51 35.39 15.32
N THR A 61 -2.63 35.35 16.03
CA THR A 61 -3.15 34.12 16.63
C THR A 61 -3.56 33.23 15.48
N GLU A 62 -2.62 32.41 15.00
CA GLU A 62 -2.94 31.32 14.11
C GLU A 62 -3.95 30.44 14.84
N THR A 63 -5.20 30.46 14.37
CA THR A 63 -6.20 29.48 14.78
C THR A 63 -5.60 28.10 14.53
N PRO A 64 -5.57 27.18 15.51
CA PRO A 64 -4.99 25.86 15.31
C PRO A 64 -5.69 25.19 14.13
N ARG A 65 -4.99 25.09 12.99
CA ARG A 65 -5.54 24.43 11.79
C ARG A 65 -5.90 23.02 12.20
N LYS A 66 -7.16 22.64 11.99
CA LYS A 66 -7.67 21.31 12.33
C LYS A 66 -6.95 20.30 11.44
N ARG A 67 -5.87 19.73 11.98
CA ARG A 67 -4.97 18.82 11.27
C ARG A 67 -5.75 17.65 10.68
N TYR A 68 -5.49 17.32 9.42
CA TYR A 68 -6.16 16.22 8.74
C TYR A 68 -5.76 14.89 9.41
N PRO A 69 -6.68 13.92 9.56
CA PRO A 69 -6.33 12.62 10.11
C PRO A 69 -5.25 11.94 9.26
N GLY A 70 -4.12 11.63 9.88
CA GLY A 70 -2.95 11.05 9.20
C GLY A 70 -1.84 12.03 8.82
N GLU A 71 -2.11 13.33 8.69
CA GLU A 71 -1.15 14.38 8.25
C GLU A 71 0.11 14.48 9.13
N ALA A 72 0.08 13.97 10.36
CA ALA A 72 1.26 13.87 11.23
C ALA A 72 2.26 12.76 10.84
N LYS A 73 1.86 11.81 9.98
CA LYS A 73 2.66 10.65 9.55
C LYS A 73 3.02 10.67 8.05
N GLY A 74 2.60 11.72 7.32
CA GLY A 74 2.75 11.83 5.88
C GLY A 74 1.44 11.61 5.11
N PHE A 75 1.41 12.09 3.86
CA PHE A 75 0.21 12.11 3.04
C PHE A 75 -0.37 10.70 2.73
N VAL A 76 0.48 9.68 2.68
CA VAL A 76 0.03 8.28 2.51
C VAL A 76 -0.87 7.79 3.65
N GLU A 77 -0.69 8.30 4.87
CA GLU A 77 -1.59 7.96 5.98
C GLU A 77 -2.94 8.68 5.85
N GLU A 78 -2.98 9.87 5.24
CA GLU A 78 -4.24 10.54 4.89
C GLU A 78 -5.01 9.72 3.83
N MET A 79 -4.31 9.29 2.76
CA MET A 79 -4.89 8.42 1.73
C MET A 79 -5.39 7.10 2.32
N ARG A 80 -4.61 6.47 3.20
CA ARG A 80 -5.03 5.27 3.96
C ARG A 80 -6.30 5.55 4.74
N PHE A 81 -6.36 6.66 5.48
CA PHE A 81 -7.50 6.99 6.33
C PHE A 81 -8.80 7.16 5.52
N VAL A 82 -8.75 7.84 4.38
CA VAL A 82 -9.90 7.98 3.48
C VAL A 82 -10.30 6.63 2.88
N ALA A 83 -9.35 5.86 2.34
CA ALA A 83 -9.60 4.54 1.78
C ALA A 83 -10.21 3.56 2.81
N MET A 84 -9.72 3.54 4.05
CA MET A 84 -10.26 2.67 5.10
C MET A 84 -11.72 2.98 5.43
N LYS A 85 -12.12 4.26 5.46
CA LYS A 85 -13.52 4.67 5.69
C LYS A 85 -14.49 4.22 4.59
N LEU A 86 -14.02 4.15 3.34
CA LEU A 86 -14.82 3.72 2.20
C LEU A 86 -15.08 2.20 2.14
N HIS A 87 -14.37 1.39 2.94
CA HIS A 87 -14.69 -0.03 3.09
C HIS A 87 -15.96 -0.23 3.93
N THR A 88 -16.59 -1.40 3.77
CA THR A 88 -17.65 -1.84 4.70
C THR A 88 -17.06 -2.45 5.97
N LYS A 89 -17.84 -2.47 7.06
CA LYS A 89 -17.47 -3.16 8.31
C LYS A 89 -17.30 -4.68 8.14
N GLU A 90 -17.84 -5.27 7.09
CA GLU A 90 -17.65 -6.70 6.78
C GLU A 90 -16.29 -6.99 6.12
N GLN A 91 -15.72 -6.01 5.44
CA GLN A 91 -14.42 -6.11 4.76
C GLN A 91 -13.27 -5.62 5.64
N ALA A 92 -13.47 -4.53 6.40
CA ALA A 92 -12.43 -3.89 7.22
C ALA A 92 -12.96 -3.36 8.56
N LYS A 93 -12.14 -3.50 9.61
CA LYS A 93 -12.47 -3.02 10.98
C LYS A 93 -12.69 -1.50 11.06
N GLU A 94 -11.98 -0.74 10.23
CA GLU A 94 -12.06 0.73 10.14
C GLU A 94 -13.12 1.20 9.12
N GLY A 95 -13.86 0.27 8.49
CA GLY A 95 -14.89 0.58 7.50
C GLY A 95 -16.09 1.32 8.08
N GLU A 96 -16.60 2.31 7.34
CA GLU A 96 -17.75 3.12 7.75
C GLU A 96 -18.95 2.97 6.79
N LYS A 97 -18.77 2.38 5.60
CA LYS A 97 -19.87 2.17 4.66
C LYS A 97 -20.74 0.95 5.04
N GLU A 98 -22.01 1.02 4.64
CA GLU A 98 -22.93 -0.10 4.65
C GLU A 98 -22.76 -0.93 3.37
N VAL A 99 -23.13 -2.22 3.42
CA VAL A 99 -23.09 -3.10 2.23
C VAL A 99 -24.27 -2.78 1.32
N LYS A 100 -23.99 -2.50 0.05
CA LYS A 100 -24.96 -2.21 -1.02
C LYS A 100 -24.81 -3.13 -2.22
N GLN A 101 -23.61 -3.66 -2.45
CA GLN A 101 -23.24 -4.47 -3.61
C GLN A 101 -22.68 -5.84 -3.20
N PRO A 102 -22.77 -6.89 -4.04
CA PRO A 102 -22.37 -8.25 -3.63
C PRO A 102 -20.88 -8.37 -3.26
N GLU A 103 -19.99 -7.64 -3.93
CA GLU A 103 -18.56 -7.58 -3.62
C GLU A 103 -18.22 -6.80 -2.34
N GLU A 104 -19.18 -6.06 -1.78
CA GLU A 104 -19.00 -5.31 -0.53
C GLU A 104 -19.25 -6.15 0.73
N HIS A 105 -19.82 -7.36 0.57
CA HIS A 105 -19.93 -8.37 1.63
C HIS A 105 -18.58 -8.97 2.03
N SER A 106 -18.53 -9.57 3.21
CA SER A 106 -17.38 -10.37 3.64
C SER A 106 -17.07 -11.47 2.62
N VAL A 107 -15.81 -11.56 2.18
CA VAL A 107 -15.27 -12.56 1.23
C VAL A 107 -15.60 -14.01 1.62
N ARG A 108 -15.91 -14.27 2.90
CA ARG A 108 -16.37 -15.58 3.37
C ARG A 108 -17.72 -16.02 2.79
N LYS A 109 -18.58 -15.06 2.42
CA LYS A 109 -19.93 -15.26 1.86
C LYS A 109 -19.93 -15.36 0.33
N TRP A 110 -18.79 -15.17 -0.33
CA TRP A 110 -18.70 -15.16 -1.78
C TRP A 110 -18.73 -16.58 -2.35
N GLU A 111 -19.40 -16.72 -3.48
CA GLU A 111 -19.48 -17.93 -4.31
C GLU A 111 -18.84 -17.61 -5.68
N PRO A 112 -17.49 -17.63 -5.78
CA PRO A 112 -16.81 -17.26 -7.01
C PRO A 112 -16.92 -18.35 -8.09
N SER A 113 -16.96 -17.94 -9.35
CA SER A 113 -16.89 -18.84 -10.51
C SER A 113 -15.50 -18.75 -11.19
N ILE A 114 -15.10 -19.79 -11.94
CA ILE A 114 -13.84 -19.71 -12.73
C ILE A 114 -13.98 -18.64 -13.82
N ASP A 115 -15.11 -18.62 -14.54
CA ASP A 115 -15.35 -17.68 -15.64
C ASP A 115 -15.36 -16.24 -15.15
N GLY A 116 -16.02 -15.96 -14.02
CA GLY A 116 -16.04 -14.65 -13.37
C GLY A 116 -14.66 -14.24 -12.86
N TYR A 117 -13.91 -15.18 -12.28
CA TYR A 117 -12.55 -14.92 -11.83
C TYR A 117 -11.57 -14.67 -13.01
N LEU A 118 -11.76 -15.35 -14.15
CA LEU A 118 -11.01 -15.08 -15.38
C LEU A 118 -11.29 -13.68 -15.94
N LYS A 119 -12.57 -13.25 -15.98
CA LYS A 119 -12.92 -11.85 -16.32
C LYS A 119 -12.20 -10.86 -15.39
N PHE A 120 -12.24 -11.12 -14.08
CA PHE A 120 -11.53 -10.30 -13.07
C PHE A 120 -10.01 -10.23 -13.33
N LEU A 121 -9.35 -11.34 -13.64
CA LEU A 121 -7.90 -11.37 -13.90
C LEU A 121 -7.54 -10.64 -15.19
N VAL A 122 -8.33 -10.80 -16.26
CA VAL A 122 -8.12 -10.10 -17.54
C VAL A 122 -8.33 -8.59 -17.39
N ASP A 123 -9.42 -8.16 -16.75
CA ASP A 123 -9.69 -6.73 -16.53
C ASP A 123 -8.68 -6.10 -15.58
N SER A 124 -8.26 -6.83 -14.53
CA SER A 124 -7.14 -6.43 -13.67
C SER A 124 -5.85 -6.27 -14.47
N LYS A 125 -5.53 -7.20 -15.38
CA LYS A 125 -4.33 -7.12 -16.20
C LYS A 125 -4.36 -5.89 -17.11
N LEU A 126 -5.48 -5.59 -17.76
CA LEU A 126 -5.62 -4.39 -18.58
C LEU A 126 -5.38 -3.10 -17.77
N VAL A 127 -5.83 -3.06 -16.52
CA VAL A 127 -5.59 -1.94 -15.60
C VAL A 127 -4.10 -1.84 -15.22
N TYR A 128 -3.45 -2.95 -14.86
CA TYR A 128 -2.01 -2.93 -14.53
C TYR A 128 -1.13 -2.64 -15.75
N ASP A 129 -1.42 -3.21 -16.92
CA ASP A 129 -0.75 -2.88 -18.19
C ASP A 129 -0.82 -1.37 -18.46
N THR A 130 -1.98 -0.76 -18.16
CA THR A 130 -2.21 0.68 -18.33
C THR A 130 -1.44 1.51 -17.31
N LEU A 131 -1.48 1.16 -16.02
CA LEU A 131 -0.72 1.86 -14.97
C LEU A 131 0.79 1.81 -15.26
N GLU A 132 1.31 0.63 -15.59
CA GLU A 132 2.72 0.42 -15.89
C GLU A 132 3.15 1.16 -17.16
N SER A 133 2.33 1.16 -18.22
CA SER A 133 2.59 1.94 -19.44
C SER A 133 2.59 3.45 -19.21
N ILE A 134 1.69 3.98 -18.37
CA ILE A 134 1.65 5.41 -18.01
C ILE A 134 2.91 5.81 -17.25
N ILE A 135 3.36 4.97 -16.32
CA ILE A 135 4.55 5.17 -15.50
C ILE A 135 5.83 5.06 -16.34
N ASP A 136 5.86 4.18 -17.32
CA ASP A 136 6.97 4.08 -18.27
C ASP A 136 7.02 5.31 -19.21
N LYS A 137 5.88 5.73 -19.78
CA LYS A 137 5.76 6.99 -20.57
C LYS A 137 6.18 8.22 -19.76
N ALA A 138 5.81 8.27 -18.48
CA ALA A 138 6.04 9.36 -17.53
C ALA A 138 5.75 10.77 -18.09
N ALA A 139 4.50 11.00 -18.54
CA ALA A 139 4.07 12.29 -19.06
C ALA A 139 4.33 13.46 -18.08
N PHE A 140 4.25 13.18 -16.78
CA PHE A 140 4.75 14.04 -15.71
C PHE A 140 6.03 13.44 -15.09
N PRO A 141 7.09 14.23 -14.83
CA PRO A 141 8.37 13.72 -14.31
C PRO A 141 8.25 12.92 -13.00
N ILE A 142 7.28 13.27 -12.14
CA ILE A 142 7.04 12.57 -10.87
C ILE A 142 6.62 11.09 -11.07
N TYR A 143 6.09 10.70 -12.22
CA TYR A 143 5.72 9.30 -12.48
C TYR A 143 6.94 8.39 -12.61
N ALA A 144 8.09 8.93 -13.07
CA ALA A 144 9.31 8.15 -13.23
C ALA A 144 9.85 7.60 -11.90
N GLU A 145 9.53 8.25 -10.77
CA GLU A 145 9.83 7.75 -9.41
C GLU A 145 9.13 6.40 -9.13
N PHE A 146 8.00 6.10 -9.79
CA PHE A 146 7.21 4.88 -9.60
C PHE A 146 7.52 3.76 -10.60
N ARG A 147 8.57 3.88 -11.41
CA ARG A 147 9.08 2.77 -12.22
C ARG A 147 9.79 1.73 -11.35
N ASN A 148 9.70 0.46 -11.72
CA ASN A 148 10.44 -0.66 -11.12
C ASN A 148 10.34 -0.71 -9.59
N THR A 149 9.12 -0.61 -9.07
CA THR A 149 8.80 -0.64 -7.63
C THR A 149 8.86 -2.04 -7.03
N GLY A 150 8.80 -3.08 -7.86
CA GLY A 150 8.59 -4.46 -7.45
C GLY A 150 7.11 -4.78 -7.18
N LEU A 151 6.21 -3.80 -7.29
CA LEU A 151 4.76 -4.01 -7.12
C LEU A 151 4.05 -4.32 -8.43
N GLU A 152 4.69 -4.10 -9.58
CA GLU A 152 4.19 -4.36 -10.94
C GLU A 152 3.57 -5.76 -11.06
N ARG A 153 2.41 -5.88 -11.71
CA ARG A 153 1.56 -7.10 -11.72
C ARG A 153 1.31 -7.66 -13.12
N SER A 154 1.53 -6.90 -14.18
CA SER A 154 1.19 -7.32 -15.56
C SER A 154 1.84 -8.65 -15.97
N GLU A 155 3.12 -8.83 -15.66
CA GLU A 155 3.86 -10.07 -15.96
C GLU A 155 3.36 -11.26 -15.13
N LYS A 156 3.05 -11.04 -13.85
CA LYS A 156 2.52 -12.07 -12.94
C LYS A 156 1.13 -12.53 -13.41
N LEU A 157 0.26 -11.59 -13.79
CA LEU A 157 -1.04 -11.87 -14.38
C LEU A 157 -0.95 -12.58 -15.74
N ALA A 158 0.02 -12.23 -16.59
CA ALA A 158 0.25 -12.95 -17.84
C ALA A 158 0.58 -14.43 -17.60
N LYS A 159 1.44 -14.73 -16.62
CA LYS A 159 1.79 -16.11 -16.22
C LYS A 159 0.58 -16.89 -15.69
N ASP A 160 -0.28 -16.25 -14.90
CA ASP A 160 -1.49 -16.89 -14.38
C ASP A 160 -2.52 -17.16 -15.49
N LEU A 161 -2.75 -16.22 -16.40
CA LEU A 161 -3.66 -16.41 -17.54
C LEU A 161 -3.15 -17.52 -18.48
N GLN A 162 -1.84 -17.55 -18.79
CA GLN A 162 -1.25 -18.66 -19.54
C GLN A 162 -1.46 -20.00 -18.83
N TRP A 163 -1.31 -20.06 -17.51
CA TRP A 163 -1.58 -21.29 -16.76
C TRP A 163 -3.05 -21.74 -16.88
N PHE A 164 -4.01 -20.81 -16.89
CA PHE A 164 -5.42 -21.15 -17.14
C PHE A 164 -5.66 -21.67 -18.57
N GLU A 165 -4.99 -21.12 -19.60
CA GLU A 165 -5.01 -21.68 -20.97
C GLU A 165 -4.47 -23.10 -21.00
N GLU A 166 -3.35 -23.36 -20.31
CA GLU A 166 -2.75 -24.69 -20.16
C GLU A 166 -3.65 -25.69 -19.42
N GLN A 167 -4.60 -25.22 -18.59
CA GLN A 167 -5.64 -26.07 -17.98
C GLN A 167 -6.85 -26.27 -18.90
N GLY A 168 -6.88 -25.66 -20.08
CA GLY A 168 -7.97 -25.78 -21.06
C GLY A 168 -9.10 -24.76 -20.92
N TYR A 169 -8.92 -23.69 -20.12
CA TYR A 169 -9.90 -22.60 -20.05
C TYR A 169 -9.69 -21.59 -21.19
N ALA A 170 -10.78 -21.09 -21.75
CA ALA A 170 -10.73 -20.00 -22.72
C ALA A 170 -10.61 -18.66 -21.99
N ILE A 171 -9.57 -17.87 -22.32
CA ILE A 171 -9.39 -16.54 -21.72
C ILE A 171 -10.37 -15.55 -22.37
N PRO A 172 -11.21 -14.85 -21.58
CA PRO A 172 -12.14 -13.88 -22.11
C PRO A 172 -11.39 -12.64 -22.64
N LYS A 173 -12.06 -11.87 -23.50
CA LYS A 173 -11.61 -10.51 -23.82
C LYS A 173 -11.88 -9.59 -22.62
N PRO A 174 -11.13 -8.48 -22.46
CA PRO A 174 -11.43 -7.47 -21.45
C PRO A 174 -12.88 -7.01 -21.53
N SER A 175 -13.51 -6.85 -20.37
CA SER A 175 -14.91 -6.50 -20.22
C SER A 175 -15.07 -5.00 -19.90
N SER A 176 -16.33 -4.54 -19.83
CA SER A 176 -16.62 -3.10 -19.72
C SER A 176 -15.97 -2.41 -18.51
N PRO A 177 -15.97 -2.99 -17.28
CA PRO A 177 -15.28 -2.42 -16.13
C PRO A 177 -13.78 -2.17 -16.36
N GLY A 178 -13.03 -3.17 -16.86
CA GLY A 178 -11.60 -3.05 -17.13
C GLY A 178 -11.28 -2.03 -18.22
N ILE A 179 -12.05 -2.03 -19.32
CA ILE A 179 -11.89 -1.05 -20.40
C ILE A 179 -12.18 0.37 -19.89
N THR A 180 -13.31 0.58 -19.22
CA THR A 180 -13.72 1.89 -18.68
C THR A 180 -12.67 2.42 -17.70
N TYR A 181 -12.13 1.57 -16.83
CA TYR A 181 -11.13 2.00 -15.86
C TYR A 181 -9.78 2.31 -16.55
N ALA A 182 -9.34 1.49 -17.50
CA ALA A 182 -8.10 1.74 -18.25
C ALA A 182 -8.17 3.02 -19.11
N GLU A 183 -9.32 3.30 -19.74
CA GLU A 183 -9.55 4.56 -20.46
C GLU A 183 -9.53 5.76 -19.51
N TYR A 184 -10.17 5.65 -18.35
CA TYR A 184 -10.17 6.70 -17.34
C TYR A 184 -8.76 7.01 -16.79
N LEU A 185 -7.98 5.97 -16.47
CA LEU A 185 -6.59 6.11 -16.01
C LEU A 185 -5.72 6.84 -17.04
N LYS A 186 -5.89 6.53 -18.34
CA LYS A 186 -5.19 7.23 -19.43
C LYS A 186 -5.58 8.71 -19.46
N GLU A 187 -6.88 9.02 -19.39
CA GLU A 187 -7.35 10.40 -19.40
C GLU A 187 -6.75 11.25 -18.27
N ILE A 188 -6.82 10.78 -17.02
CA ILE A 188 -6.28 11.55 -15.89
C ILE A 188 -4.75 11.60 -15.92
N SER A 189 -4.07 10.57 -16.42
CA SER A 189 -2.61 10.54 -16.41
C SER A 189 -1.93 11.63 -17.25
N ASP A 190 -2.59 12.14 -18.29
CA ASP A 190 -2.08 13.21 -19.15
C ASP A 190 -2.54 14.62 -18.71
N LYS A 191 -3.40 14.74 -17.68
CA LYS A 191 -4.03 16.01 -17.27
C LYS A 191 -3.96 16.34 -15.78
N ASP A 192 -4.00 15.30 -14.93
CA ASP A 192 -4.31 15.39 -13.50
C ASP A 192 -3.45 14.39 -12.70
N PRO A 193 -2.20 14.78 -12.38
CA PRO A 193 -1.27 13.89 -11.70
C PRO A 193 -1.69 13.54 -10.27
N GLN A 194 -2.44 14.42 -9.60
CA GLN A 194 -2.95 14.18 -8.26
C GLN A 194 -4.01 13.06 -8.26
N ALA A 195 -5.00 13.12 -9.16
CA ALA A 195 -5.97 12.07 -9.34
C ALA A 195 -5.31 10.74 -9.75
N PHE A 196 -4.38 10.78 -10.72
CA PHE A 196 -3.65 9.57 -11.13
C PHE A 196 -2.90 8.90 -9.98
N ILE A 197 -2.21 9.67 -9.14
CA ILE A 197 -1.47 9.14 -7.98
C ILE A 197 -2.42 8.54 -6.93
N CYS A 198 -3.62 9.09 -6.73
CA CYS A 198 -4.66 8.47 -5.89
C CYS A 198 -5.02 7.06 -6.41
N HIS A 199 -5.25 6.94 -7.71
CA HIS A 199 -5.61 5.67 -8.34
C HIS A 199 -4.47 4.65 -8.32
N PHE A 200 -3.23 5.09 -8.57
CA PHE A 200 -2.03 4.27 -8.42
C PHE A 200 -1.92 3.71 -6.99
N TYR A 201 -2.01 4.59 -5.98
CA TYR A 201 -1.96 4.19 -4.57
C TYR A 201 -3.05 3.16 -4.25
N ASN A 202 -4.32 3.49 -4.50
CA ASN A 202 -5.42 2.61 -4.12
C ASN A 202 -5.34 1.24 -4.84
N THR A 203 -5.00 1.20 -6.12
CA THR A 203 -4.92 -0.05 -6.89
C THR A 203 -3.85 -0.99 -6.33
N TYR A 204 -2.59 -0.54 -6.22
CA TYR A 204 -1.49 -1.38 -5.73
C TYR A 204 -1.63 -1.73 -4.24
N PHE A 205 -2.02 -0.77 -3.38
CA PHE A 205 -2.12 -1.02 -1.94
C PHE A 205 -3.33 -1.89 -1.59
N ALA A 206 -4.49 -1.72 -2.24
CA ALA A 206 -5.64 -2.60 -2.03
C ALA A 206 -5.32 -4.05 -2.40
N HIS A 207 -4.64 -4.28 -3.54
CA HIS A 207 -4.21 -5.61 -3.94
C HIS A 207 -3.25 -6.26 -2.93
N SER A 208 -2.24 -5.51 -2.49
CA SER A 208 -1.25 -5.97 -1.50
C SER A 208 -1.83 -6.29 -0.11
N ALA A 209 -3.03 -5.79 0.19
CA ALA A 209 -3.72 -5.97 1.46
C ALA A 209 -4.97 -6.89 1.32
N GLY A 210 -6.10 -6.32 0.91
CA GLY A 210 -7.37 -7.06 0.75
C GLY A 210 -7.31 -8.08 -0.39
N GLY A 211 -6.66 -7.73 -1.50
CA GLY A 211 -6.51 -8.60 -2.69
C GLY A 211 -5.87 -9.95 -2.36
N ARG A 212 -4.85 -9.99 -1.49
CA ARG A 212 -4.25 -11.25 -1.00
C ARG A 212 -5.23 -12.15 -0.26
N MET A 213 -6.12 -11.57 0.56
CA MET A 213 -7.15 -12.35 1.27
C MET A 213 -8.20 -12.89 0.31
N ILE A 214 -8.59 -12.08 -0.69
CA ILE A 214 -9.50 -12.49 -1.77
C ILE A 214 -8.89 -13.63 -2.59
N GLY A 215 -7.65 -13.46 -3.09
CA GLY A 215 -6.93 -14.48 -3.84
C GLY A 215 -6.82 -15.81 -3.11
N LYS A 216 -6.46 -15.78 -1.82
CA LYS A 216 -6.41 -16.99 -0.97
C LYS A 216 -7.78 -17.67 -0.85
N LYS A 217 -8.86 -16.90 -0.68
CA LYS A 217 -10.21 -17.44 -0.50
C LYS A 217 -10.79 -18.00 -1.81
N VAL A 218 -10.59 -17.32 -2.94
CA VAL A 218 -10.93 -17.84 -4.27
C VAL A 218 -10.14 -19.11 -4.56
N ALA A 219 -8.82 -19.12 -4.32
CA ALA A 219 -7.99 -20.31 -4.52
C ALA A 219 -8.45 -21.52 -3.69
N GLN A 220 -8.90 -21.30 -2.45
CA GLN A 220 -9.50 -22.33 -1.59
C GLN A 220 -10.82 -22.89 -2.14
N GLN A 221 -11.61 -22.09 -2.86
CA GLN A 221 -12.93 -22.49 -3.36
C GLN A 221 -12.87 -23.14 -4.75
N ILE A 222 -12.08 -22.60 -5.68
CA ILE A 222 -12.13 -23.01 -7.09
C ILE A 222 -10.78 -23.41 -7.71
N LEU A 223 -9.64 -23.17 -7.05
CA LEU A 223 -8.30 -23.47 -7.62
C LEU A 223 -7.52 -24.55 -6.83
N ASN A 224 -8.20 -25.39 -6.04
CA ASN A 224 -7.57 -26.44 -5.22
C ASN A 224 -6.41 -25.93 -4.33
N ASN A 225 -6.54 -24.72 -3.78
CA ASN A 225 -5.51 -24.02 -2.99
C ASN A 225 -4.26 -23.56 -3.77
N ARG A 226 -4.27 -23.55 -5.11
CA ARG A 226 -3.17 -22.98 -5.91
C ARG A 226 -3.01 -21.49 -5.63
N GLU A 227 -1.84 -21.10 -5.12
CA GLU A 227 -1.46 -19.69 -5.04
C GLU A 227 -0.95 -19.20 -6.39
N LEU A 228 -1.68 -18.25 -6.99
CA LEU A 228 -1.35 -17.60 -8.26
C LEU A 228 -0.19 -16.60 -8.11
N GLU A 229 0.55 -16.37 -9.19
CA GLU A 229 1.69 -15.45 -9.26
C GLU A 229 1.30 -13.99 -8.98
N PHE A 230 0.08 -13.59 -9.33
CA PHE A 230 -0.50 -12.28 -9.06
C PHE A 230 -0.39 -11.88 -7.58
N TYR A 231 -0.45 -12.85 -6.65
CA TYR A 231 -0.35 -12.66 -5.20
C TYR A 231 1.04 -12.94 -4.62
N LYS A 232 2.07 -13.08 -5.47
CA LYS A 232 3.47 -13.30 -5.07
C LYS A 232 4.35 -12.12 -5.47
N TRP A 233 5.33 -11.79 -4.65
CA TRP A 233 6.27 -10.69 -4.89
C TRP A 233 7.69 -11.19 -4.81
N ASP A 234 8.55 -10.64 -5.66
CA ASP A 234 9.96 -10.99 -5.72
C ASP A 234 10.72 -10.10 -4.72
N GLY A 235 10.77 -10.54 -3.46
CA GLY A 235 11.35 -9.81 -2.34
C GLY A 235 10.39 -9.63 -1.16
N ASP A 236 10.83 -8.89 -0.13
CA ASP A 236 9.98 -8.63 1.05
C ASP A 236 8.92 -7.57 0.74
N LEU A 237 7.65 -7.98 0.74
CA LEU A 237 6.51 -7.11 0.44
C LEU A 237 6.40 -5.91 1.40
N SER A 238 6.80 -6.05 2.67
CA SER A 238 6.74 -4.94 3.63
C SER A 238 7.70 -3.82 3.23
N GLN A 239 8.93 -4.17 2.85
CA GLN A 239 9.94 -3.25 2.34
C GLN A 239 9.54 -2.65 0.99
N LEU A 240 9.03 -3.45 0.04
CA LEU A 240 8.55 -2.95 -1.25
C LEU A 240 7.44 -1.91 -1.07
N LEU A 241 6.44 -2.21 -0.24
CA LEU A 241 5.37 -1.26 0.08
C LEU A 241 5.93 -0.01 0.76
N GLN A 242 6.84 -0.15 1.73
CA GLN A 242 7.39 1.01 2.44
C GLN A 242 8.16 1.95 1.51
N ASN A 243 9.00 1.40 0.62
CA ASN A 243 9.72 2.18 -0.39
C ASN A 243 8.76 3.01 -1.27
N VAL A 244 7.59 2.44 -1.62
CA VAL A 244 6.56 3.17 -2.38
C VAL A 244 5.82 4.20 -1.53
N ARG A 245 5.56 3.94 -0.23
CA ARG A 245 5.02 4.97 0.68
C ARG A 245 5.95 6.18 0.80
N ASP A 246 7.24 5.94 0.92
CA ASP A 246 8.23 7.01 1.07
C ASP A 246 8.32 7.85 -0.21
N LYS A 247 8.29 7.22 -1.39
CA LYS A 247 8.17 7.90 -2.69
C LYS A 247 6.89 8.73 -2.81
N LEU A 248 5.73 8.17 -2.46
CA LEU A 248 4.43 8.88 -2.47
C LEU A 248 4.44 10.10 -1.54
N ASN A 249 4.97 9.95 -0.32
CA ASN A 249 5.12 11.06 0.62
C ASN A 249 6.02 12.17 0.03
N LYS A 250 7.20 11.81 -0.50
CA LYS A 250 8.15 12.75 -1.13
C LYS A 250 7.52 13.50 -2.31
N VAL A 251 6.76 12.84 -3.18
CA VAL A 251 6.04 13.51 -4.29
C VAL A 251 5.03 14.53 -3.73
N ALA A 252 4.25 14.12 -2.73
CA ALA A 252 3.25 14.97 -2.09
C ALA A 252 3.82 16.06 -1.17
N GLU A 253 5.12 16.10 -0.87
CA GLU A 253 5.73 17.24 -0.14
C GLU A 253 5.63 18.55 -0.94
N SER A 254 5.69 18.46 -2.27
CA SER A 254 5.58 19.62 -3.16
C SER A 254 4.15 20.13 -3.36
N TRP A 255 3.15 19.33 -3.02
CA TRP A 255 1.73 19.64 -3.27
C TRP A 255 1.16 20.61 -2.22
N THR A 256 0.37 21.56 -2.72
CA THR A 256 -0.54 22.39 -1.93
C THR A 256 -1.58 21.55 -1.19
N ARG A 257 -2.28 22.16 -0.23
CA ARG A 257 -3.35 21.48 0.52
C ARG A 257 -4.53 21.13 -0.39
N ASP A 258 -4.81 21.93 -1.40
CA ASP A 258 -5.92 21.73 -2.33
C ASP A 258 -5.61 20.58 -3.30
N GLU A 259 -4.39 20.50 -3.84
CA GLU A 259 -3.91 19.34 -4.61
C GLU A 259 -3.97 18.03 -3.81
N LYS A 260 -3.60 18.06 -2.52
CA LYS A 260 -3.76 16.92 -1.61
C LYS A 260 -5.22 16.55 -1.39
N ASN A 261 -6.10 17.54 -1.21
CA ASN A 261 -7.54 17.29 -1.02
C ASN A 261 -8.17 16.69 -2.27
N HIS A 262 -7.85 17.23 -3.45
CA HIS A 262 -8.27 16.71 -4.76
C HIS A 262 -7.86 15.24 -4.95
N CYS A 263 -6.60 14.89 -4.64
CA CYS A 263 -6.15 13.50 -4.60
C CYS A 263 -6.98 12.64 -3.62
N LEU A 264 -7.36 13.15 -2.44
CA LEU A 264 -8.17 12.40 -1.48
C LEU A 264 -9.64 12.24 -1.93
N GLU A 265 -10.22 13.24 -2.58
CA GLU A 265 -11.59 13.22 -3.11
C GLU A 265 -11.76 12.15 -4.20
N GLU A 266 -10.73 11.95 -5.02
CA GLU A 266 -10.73 10.93 -6.08
C GLU A 266 -10.80 9.47 -5.56
N THR A 267 -10.55 9.25 -4.26
CA THR A 267 -10.58 7.90 -3.66
C THR A 267 -11.92 7.19 -3.89
N GLU A 268 -13.06 7.89 -3.83
CA GLU A 268 -14.38 7.26 -4.05
C GLU A 268 -14.56 6.75 -5.49
N LYS A 269 -13.95 7.42 -6.46
CA LYS A 269 -13.95 6.99 -7.87
C LYS A 269 -13.04 5.80 -8.12
N SER A 270 -11.87 5.76 -7.46
CA SER A 270 -10.98 4.60 -7.45
C SER A 270 -11.64 3.36 -6.84
N PHE A 271 -12.38 3.52 -5.75
CA PHE A 271 -13.18 2.44 -5.14
C PHE A 271 -14.29 1.95 -6.07
N LYS A 272 -15.02 2.87 -6.73
CA LYS A 272 -16.07 2.49 -7.69
C LYS A 272 -15.53 1.61 -8.82
N HIS A 273 -14.50 2.07 -9.54
CA HIS A 273 -13.94 1.32 -10.66
C HIS A 273 -13.33 -0.02 -10.22
N SER A 274 -12.64 -0.04 -9.08
CA SER A 274 -12.06 -1.27 -8.52
C SER A 274 -13.14 -2.26 -8.08
N GLY A 275 -14.24 -1.78 -7.50
CA GLY A 275 -15.40 -2.57 -7.11
C GLY A 275 -16.15 -3.19 -8.29
N GLU A 276 -16.32 -2.44 -9.39
CA GLU A 276 -16.92 -2.94 -10.62
C GLU A 276 -16.12 -4.10 -11.25
N ILE A 277 -14.78 -4.03 -11.22
CA ILE A 277 -13.91 -5.16 -11.63
C ILE A 277 -13.99 -6.30 -10.61
N LEU A 278 -13.96 -6.00 -9.31
CA LEU A 278 -14.01 -7.01 -8.26
C LEU A 278 -15.32 -7.83 -8.28
N ARG A 279 -16.43 -7.18 -8.65
CA ARG A 279 -17.74 -7.83 -8.83
C ARG A 279 -17.72 -8.93 -9.90
N LEU A 280 -16.82 -8.86 -10.88
CA LEU A 280 -16.71 -9.90 -11.92
C LEU A 280 -16.41 -11.28 -11.33
N ILE A 281 -15.71 -11.37 -10.19
CA ILE A 281 -15.45 -12.63 -9.48
C ILE A 281 -16.75 -13.38 -9.14
N LEU A 282 -17.86 -12.65 -8.97
CA LEU A 282 -19.18 -13.13 -8.58
C LEU A 282 -20.16 -13.22 -9.77
N SER A 283 -19.64 -13.28 -11.01
CA SER A 283 -20.40 -13.31 -12.27
C SER A 283 -20.24 -14.59 -13.10
#